data_AF-A0A2N0V9Q2-F1
#
_entry.id   AF-A0A2N0V9Q2-F1
#
_cell.length_a   1.000
_cell.length_b   1.000
_cell.length_c   1.000
_cell.angle_alpha   90.00
_cell.angle_beta   90.00
_cell.angle_gamma   90.00
#
_symmetry.space_group_name_H-M   'P 1'
#
loop_
_entity.id
_entity.type
_entity.pdbx_description
1 polymer ?
#
loop_
_entity_poly.entity_id
_entity_poly.type
_entity_poly.pdbx_seq_one_letter_code
_entity_poly.pdbx_strand_id
1 'polypeptide(L)'
;MDKAMLKLENKSIAQAIFVAGYKRDLEIRTKQFEIEKAFKSIIPAVSVNTNIDDNANPQAARVILSNGLISAHFTQVSAQLNLDINDKDWPGLDDIKKYIIHNVTIFQECLCSVVPLASQLERGLVVAVKYPVDIEKYSDVDIFGYIQDKFISLPSFGLPASASLNVGYKTDDNYYISLGISQYKMASSEIPIGSSGLILDFSSLPISETGIELKVDINSRPLLNTSNTKDVTGTILNKVFDFIYGDADKIMGIK
;
A
#
# COMPACT_ATOMS: atom_id res chain seq x y z
N MET A 1 32.59 -1.90 -20.20
CA MET A 1 32.07 -0.80 -19.37
C MET A 1 31.45 -1.45 -18.16
N ASP A 2 32.08 -1.31 -16.99
CA ASP A 2 31.45 -1.70 -15.73
C ASP A 2 30.21 -0.84 -15.55
N LYS A 3 29.02 -1.44 -15.68
CA LYS A 3 27.76 -0.74 -15.42
C LYS A 3 27.76 -0.33 -13.95
N ALA A 4 27.70 0.98 -13.68
CA ALA A 4 27.61 1.49 -12.33
C ALA A 4 26.37 0.88 -11.65
N MET A 5 26.59 0.01 -10.67
CA MET A 5 25.51 -0.57 -9.89
C MET A 5 24.88 0.55 -9.06
N LEU A 6 23.57 0.77 -9.23
CA LEU A 6 22.82 1.75 -8.46
C LEU A 6 22.97 1.43 -6.96
N LYS A 7 23.47 2.38 -6.17
CA LYS A 7 23.63 2.21 -4.73
C LYS A 7 22.33 2.62 -4.05
N LEU A 8 21.56 1.62 -3.63
CA LEU A 8 20.35 1.80 -2.84
C LEU A 8 20.70 2.09 -1.38
N GLU A 9 19.99 3.04 -0.77
CA GLU A 9 20.09 3.37 0.65
C GLU A 9 19.19 2.46 1.50
N ASN A 10 19.12 2.74 2.82
CA ASN A 10 18.28 1.99 3.74
C ASN A 10 16.83 2.06 3.32
N LYS A 11 16.20 0.90 3.12
CA LYS A 11 14.80 0.82 2.74
C LYS A 11 13.88 1.31 3.86
N SER A 12 12.75 1.89 3.47
CA SER A 12 11.66 2.27 4.38
C SER A 12 10.33 1.77 3.83
N ILE A 13 9.31 1.65 4.68
CA ILE A 13 7.93 1.38 4.23
C ILE A 13 7.21 2.73 4.17
N ALA A 14 6.61 3.03 3.04
CA ALA A 14 5.88 4.27 2.81
C ALA A 14 4.37 4.12 3.04
N GLN A 15 3.82 2.93 2.78
CA GLN A 15 2.40 2.68 2.88
C GLN A 15 2.10 1.21 3.12
N ALA A 16 1.04 0.94 3.87
CA ALA A 16 0.40 -0.37 3.92
C ALA A 16 -1.11 -0.23 3.67
N ILE A 17 -1.65 -1.05 2.77
CA ILE A 17 -3.07 -1.12 2.46
C ILE A 17 -3.55 -2.53 2.72
N PHE A 18 -4.45 -2.69 3.70
CA PHE A 18 -5.11 -3.97 3.96
C PHE A 18 -6.53 -3.92 3.43
N VAL A 19 -6.93 -4.94 2.67
CA VAL A 19 -8.27 -5.05 2.09
C VAL A 19 -8.90 -6.35 2.56
N ALA A 20 -10.13 -6.27 3.05
CA ALA A 20 -10.99 -7.41 3.31
C ALA A 20 -12.22 -7.32 2.40
N GLY A 21 -12.32 -8.24 1.43
CA GLY A 21 -13.47 -8.38 0.57
C GLY A 21 -14.56 -9.23 1.21
N TYR A 22 -15.82 -8.92 0.95
CA TYR A 22 -16.98 -9.64 1.49
C TYR A 22 -18.11 -9.73 0.48
N LYS A 23 -19.10 -10.59 0.77
CA LYS A 23 -20.35 -10.67 0.00
C LYS A 23 -21.00 -9.29 -0.06
N ARG A 24 -21.48 -8.90 -1.25
CA ARG A 24 -22.06 -7.57 -1.48
C ARG A 24 -23.09 -7.21 -0.40
N ASP A 25 -22.83 -6.12 0.30
CA ASP A 25 -23.67 -5.54 1.34
C ASP A 25 -24.25 -4.22 0.83
N LEU A 26 -25.53 -4.26 0.47
CA LEU A 26 -26.26 -3.08 -0.02
C LEU A 26 -26.56 -2.09 1.12
N GLU A 27 -26.52 -2.55 2.37
CA GLU A 27 -26.89 -1.77 3.55
C GLU A 27 -25.67 -1.18 4.26
N ILE A 28 -24.46 -1.32 3.70
CA ILE A 28 -23.23 -0.83 4.35
C ILE A 28 -23.32 0.65 4.74
N ARG A 29 -24.05 1.45 3.95
CA ARG A 29 -24.30 2.86 4.22
C ARG A 29 -25.09 3.09 5.51
N THR A 30 -26.07 2.24 5.81
CA THR A 30 -26.91 2.38 7.02
C THR A 30 -26.18 1.94 8.28
N LYS A 31 -25.10 1.15 8.14
CA LYS A 31 -24.23 0.70 9.23
C LYS A 31 -23.19 1.74 9.69
N GLN A 32 -23.25 2.97 9.19
CA GLN A 32 -22.29 4.03 9.51
C GLN A 32 -22.03 4.18 11.02
N PHE A 33 -23.08 4.23 11.83
CA PHE A 33 -22.94 4.37 13.29
C PHE A 33 -22.27 3.15 13.94
N GLU A 34 -22.58 1.95 13.47
CA GLU A 34 -21.96 0.71 13.95
C GLU A 34 -20.47 0.68 13.58
N ILE A 35 -20.13 1.11 12.36
CA ILE A 35 -18.76 1.28 11.89
C ILE A 35 -18.01 2.29 12.77
N GLU A 36 -18.54 3.49 12.98
CA GLU A 36 -17.91 4.50 13.85
C GLU A 36 -17.67 3.97 15.27
N LYS A 37 -18.66 3.29 15.83
CA LYS A 37 -18.57 2.70 17.17
C LYS A 37 -17.50 1.61 17.24
N ALA A 38 -17.44 0.73 16.25
CA ALA A 38 -16.49 -0.38 16.20
C ALA A 38 -15.05 0.10 16.01
N PHE A 39 -14.83 1.11 15.17
CA PHE A 39 -13.50 1.58 14.77
C PHE A 39 -12.96 2.72 15.64
N LYS A 40 -13.70 3.17 16.65
CA LYS A 40 -13.30 4.27 17.55
C LYS A 40 -11.93 4.07 18.22
N SER A 41 -11.53 2.83 18.49
CA SER A 41 -10.24 2.50 19.11
C SER A 41 -9.03 2.72 18.20
N ILE A 42 -9.22 2.65 16.89
CA ILE A 42 -8.15 2.76 15.88
C ILE A 42 -8.23 4.07 15.11
N ILE A 43 -9.43 4.54 14.79
CA ILE A 43 -9.68 5.80 14.07
C ILE A 43 -10.73 6.59 14.85
N PRO A 44 -10.33 7.44 15.82
CA PRO A 44 -11.25 8.25 16.61
C PRO A 44 -11.74 9.46 15.80
N ALA A 45 -12.46 9.22 14.71
CA ALA A 45 -12.99 10.24 13.82
C ALA A 45 -14.49 10.04 13.56
N VAL A 46 -15.17 11.14 13.25
CA VAL A 46 -16.52 11.10 12.68
C VAL A 46 -16.40 10.69 11.22
N SER A 47 -17.22 9.73 10.77
CA SER A 47 -17.13 9.26 9.40
C SER A 47 -17.79 10.21 8.41
N VAL A 48 -17.35 10.15 7.16
CA VAL A 48 -17.97 10.83 6.03
C VAL A 48 -18.81 9.82 5.25
N ASN A 49 -20.08 10.15 5.03
CA ASN A 49 -20.98 9.41 4.14
C ASN A 49 -20.98 10.06 2.76
N THR A 50 -20.61 9.31 1.72
CA THR A 50 -20.41 9.87 0.37
C THR A 50 -21.71 10.12 -0.40
N ASN A 51 -22.88 9.79 0.18
CA ASN A 51 -24.21 9.91 -0.43
C ASN A 51 -24.32 9.27 -1.82
N ILE A 52 -23.48 8.28 -2.11
CA ILE A 52 -23.52 7.51 -3.36
C ILE A 52 -24.71 6.54 -3.31
N ASP A 53 -25.46 6.46 -4.41
CA ASP A 53 -26.60 5.54 -4.57
C ASP A 53 -26.15 4.06 -4.41
N ASP A 54 -27.00 3.23 -3.82
CA ASP A 54 -26.73 1.80 -3.63
C ASP A 54 -26.66 1.01 -4.94
N ASN A 55 -27.24 1.55 -6.01
CA ASN A 55 -27.16 0.99 -7.36
C ASN A 55 -25.91 1.46 -8.14
N ALA A 56 -25.19 2.45 -7.64
CA ALA A 56 -23.95 2.91 -8.25
C ALA A 56 -22.82 1.90 -8.07
N ASN A 57 -21.61 2.22 -8.57
CA ASN A 57 -20.45 1.36 -8.51
C ASN A 57 -20.25 0.76 -7.08
N PRO A 58 -20.29 -0.57 -6.92
CA PRO A 58 -20.16 -1.22 -5.61
C PRO A 58 -18.78 -1.01 -4.97
N GLN A 59 -17.76 -0.67 -5.76
CA GLN A 59 -16.40 -0.39 -5.30
C GLN A 59 -16.22 1.04 -4.79
N ALA A 60 -17.19 1.93 -5.00
CA ALA A 60 -17.07 3.29 -4.48
C ALA A 60 -17.29 3.29 -2.96
N ALA A 61 -16.46 4.04 -2.23
CA ALA A 61 -16.58 4.13 -0.78
C ALA A 61 -17.94 4.76 -0.40
N ARG A 62 -18.66 4.13 0.51
CA ARG A 62 -19.91 4.60 1.12
C ARG A 62 -19.67 5.26 2.47
N VAL A 63 -18.73 4.73 3.24
CA VAL A 63 -18.33 5.27 4.56
C VAL A 63 -16.81 5.39 4.59
N ILE A 64 -16.31 6.56 5.00
CA ILE A 64 -14.88 6.84 5.15
C ILE A 64 -14.62 7.33 6.57
N LEU A 65 -13.72 6.67 7.27
CA LEU A 65 -13.11 7.13 8.52
C LEU A 65 -11.69 7.59 8.20
N SER A 66 -11.26 8.74 8.70
CA SER A 66 -9.89 9.21 8.51
C SER A 66 -9.40 10.03 9.70
N ASN A 67 -8.16 9.79 10.11
CA ASN A 67 -7.47 10.56 11.13
C ASN A 67 -5.97 10.67 10.78
N GLY A 68 -5.59 11.73 10.08
CA GLY A 68 -4.21 11.93 9.65
C GLY A 68 -3.74 10.84 8.68
N LEU A 69 -2.80 10.02 9.13
CA LEU A 69 -2.14 8.99 8.32
C LEU A 69 -2.86 7.62 8.32
N ILE A 70 -3.99 7.51 9.02
CA ILE A 70 -4.80 6.29 9.04
C ILE A 70 -6.20 6.57 8.51
N SER A 71 -6.68 5.71 7.60
CA SER A 71 -8.05 5.79 7.11
C SER A 71 -8.65 4.40 6.87
N ALA A 72 -9.97 4.30 7.02
CA ALA A 72 -10.73 3.09 6.71
C ALA A 72 -11.87 3.43 5.74
N HIS A 73 -11.91 2.75 4.60
CA HIS A 73 -12.90 2.95 3.55
C HIS A 73 -13.78 1.72 3.42
N PHE A 74 -15.10 1.89 3.49
CA PHE A 74 -16.07 0.82 3.35
C PHE A 74 -16.83 1.02 2.04
N THR A 75 -16.82 0.00 1.19
CA THR A 75 -17.58 -0.07 -0.06
C THR A 75 -18.72 -1.07 0.11
N GLN A 76 -19.48 -1.37 -0.93
CA GLN A 76 -20.48 -2.44 -0.83
C GLN A 76 -19.85 -3.85 -0.81
N VAL A 77 -18.57 -3.99 -1.14
CA VAL A 77 -17.94 -5.30 -1.36
C VAL A 77 -16.60 -5.46 -0.63
N SER A 78 -16.10 -4.41 0.02
CA SER A 78 -14.81 -4.41 0.69
C SER A 78 -14.72 -3.39 1.81
N ALA A 79 -13.87 -3.68 2.78
CA ALA A 79 -13.36 -2.71 3.74
C ALA A 79 -11.85 -2.63 3.55
N GLN A 80 -11.32 -1.41 3.50
CA GLN A 80 -9.91 -1.14 3.25
C GLN A 80 -9.35 -0.26 4.35
N LEU A 81 -8.28 -0.70 5.00
CA LEU A 81 -7.43 0.11 5.86
C LEU A 81 -6.28 0.67 5.04
N ASN A 82 -6.06 1.98 5.10
CA ASN A 82 -4.86 2.63 4.61
C ASN A 82 -4.04 3.14 5.78
N LEU A 83 -2.76 2.81 5.78
CA LEU A 83 -1.74 3.29 6.70
C LEU A 83 -0.68 3.99 5.87
N ASP A 84 -0.65 5.31 5.91
CA ASP A 84 0.46 6.09 5.38
C ASP A 84 1.56 6.15 6.45
N ILE A 85 2.80 5.88 6.05
CA ILE A 85 3.93 5.80 6.98
C ILE A 85 4.87 6.95 6.67
N ASN A 86 5.02 7.84 7.63
CA ASN A 86 6.07 8.86 7.61
C ASN A 86 7.31 8.28 8.28
N ASP A 87 8.31 7.93 7.48
CA ASP A 87 9.56 7.30 7.91
C ASP A 87 10.29 8.07 9.03
N LYS A 88 10.15 9.40 9.08
CA LYS A 88 10.72 10.26 10.14
C LYS A 88 10.15 9.99 11.53
N ASP A 89 8.94 9.44 11.61
CA ASP A 89 8.25 9.19 12.88
C ASP A 89 8.62 7.82 13.49
N TRP A 90 9.44 7.01 12.80
CA TRP A 90 9.74 5.64 13.20
C TRP A 90 11.24 5.39 13.38
N PRO A 91 11.67 4.79 14.51
CA PRO A 91 13.08 4.46 14.74
C PRO A 91 13.65 3.41 13.78
N GLY A 92 12.81 2.59 13.15
CA GLY A 92 13.23 1.57 12.21
C GLY A 92 12.11 0.68 11.66
N LEU A 93 12.49 -0.21 10.74
CA LEU A 93 11.56 -1.08 10.00
C LEU A 93 10.76 -2.03 10.91
N ASP A 94 11.36 -2.52 12.00
CA ASP A 94 10.70 -3.41 12.95
C ASP A 94 9.56 -2.74 13.71
N ASP A 95 9.69 -1.45 14.03
CA ASP A 95 8.63 -0.71 14.70
C ASP A 95 7.48 -0.39 13.73
N ILE A 96 7.80 -0.10 12.47
CA ILE A 96 6.80 0.03 11.41
C ILE A 96 6.06 -1.30 11.21
N LYS A 97 6.78 -2.43 11.17
CA LYS A 97 6.19 -3.78 11.09
C LYS A 97 5.21 -4.04 12.24
N LYS A 98 5.62 -3.78 13.48
CA LYS A 98 4.76 -3.94 14.67
C LYS A 98 3.52 -3.05 14.57
N TYR A 99 3.69 -1.80 14.14
CA TYR A 99 2.59 -0.87 13.94
C TYR A 99 1.58 -1.38 12.90
N ILE A 100 2.05 -1.85 11.73
CA ILE A 100 1.17 -2.40 10.69
C ILE A 100 0.45 -3.65 11.20
N ILE A 101 1.16 -4.60 11.80
CA ILE A 101 0.56 -5.84 12.36
C ILE A 101 -0.52 -5.49 13.37
N HIS A 102 -0.24 -4.57 14.30
CA HIS A 102 -1.17 -4.15 15.33
C HIS A 102 -2.45 -3.53 14.73
N ASN A 103 -2.30 -2.57 13.82
CA ASN A 103 -3.44 -1.89 13.20
C ASN A 103 -4.26 -2.82 12.29
N VAL A 104 -3.62 -3.70 11.51
CA VAL A 104 -4.32 -4.69 10.68
C VAL A 104 -5.10 -5.68 11.55
N THR A 105 -4.51 -6.14 12.65
CA THR A 105 -5.16 -7.06 13.58
C THR A 105 -6.40 -6.41 14.22
N ILE A 106 -6.24 -5.21 14.78
CA ILE A 106 -7.38 -4.46 15.36
C ILE A 106 -8.43 -4.15 14.30
N PHE A 107 -8.02 -3.72 13.10
CA PHE A 107 -8.95 -3.45 12.00
C PHE A 107 -9.78 -4.70 11.66
N GLN A 108 -9.16 -5.87 11.60
CA GLN A 108 -9.85 -7.14 11.34
C GLN A 108 -10.83 -7.50 12.47
N GLU A 109 -10.45 -7.27 13.73
CA GLU A 109 -11.34 -7.47 14.89
C GLU A 109 -12.55 -6.53 14.85
N CYS A 110 -12.32 -5.23 14.61
CA CYS A 110 -13.36 -4.22 14.43
C CYS A 110 -14.28 -4.58 13.25
N LEU A 111 -13.71 -4.99 12.12
CA LEU A 111 -14.48 -5.40 10.95
C LEU A 111 -15.38 -6.59 11.25
N CYS A 112 -14.90 -7.59 12.00
CA CYS A 112 -15.71 -8.74 12.39
C CYS A 112 -16.96 -8.38 13.21
N SER A 113 -16.98 -7.22 13.88
CA SER A 113 -18.16 -6.72 14.60
C SER A 113 -19.23 -6.10 13.69
N VAL A 114 -18.86 -5.69 12.47
CA VAL A 114 -19.75 -5.05 11.48
C VAL A 114 -20.11 -6.02 10.35
N VAL A 115 -19.11 -6.77 9.86
CA VAL A 115 -19.20 -7.76 8.80
C VAL A 115 -18.68 -9.09 9.33
N PRO A 116 -19.56 -10.06 9.63
CA PRO A 116 -19.15 -11.34 10.19
C PRO A 116 -18.10 -12.05 9.33
N LEU A 117 -17.17 -12.75 9.98
CA LEU A 117 -16.08 -13.47 9.31
C LEU A 117 -16.58 -14.42 8.20
N ALA A 118 -17.74 -15.06 8.38
CA ALA A 118 -18.35 -15.98 7.42
C ALA A 118 -18.81 -15.31 6.10
N SER A 119 -18.97 -13.98 6.09
CA SER A 119 -19.30 -13.19 4.91
C SER A 119 -18.07 -12.64 4.20
N GLN A 120 -16.88 -12.72 4.81
CA GLN A 120 -15.62 -12.25 4.24
C GLN A 120 -15.05 -13.33 3.31
N LEU A 121 -14.73 -12.94 2.07
CA LEU A 121 -14.38 -13.83 0.96
C LEU A 121 -12.90 -13.76 0.59
N GLU A 122 -12.23 -12.65 0.86
CA GLU A 122 -10.83 -12.48 0.52
C GLU A 122 -10.17 -11.46 1.44
N ARG A 123 -8.86 -11.61 1.63
CA ARG A 123 -8.02 -10.64 2.31
C ARG A 123 -6.79 -10.38 1.47
N GLY A 124 -6.25 -9.18 1.56
CA GLY A 124 -5.01 -8.80 0.91
C GLY A 124 -4.28 -7.74 1.71
N LEU A 125 -2.96 -7.77 1.66
CA LEU A 125 -2.10 -6.74 2.20
C LEU A 125 -1.13 -6.31 1.11
N VAL A 126 -1.13 -5.02 0.82
CA VAL A 126 -0.18 -4.37 -0.07
C VAL A 126 0.74 -3.53 0.80
N VAL A 127 2.05 -3.70 0.66
CA VAL A 127 3.06 -2.86 1.31
C VAL A 127 3.96 -2.25 0.26
N ALA A 128 4.09 -0.92 0.29
CA ALA A 128 5.00 -0.16 -0.57
C ALA A 128 6.31 0.11 0.19
N VAL A 129 7.39 -0.47 -0.30
CA VAL A 129 8.74 -0.32 0.24
C VAL A 129 9.55 0.59 -0.68
N LYS A 130 10.14 1.65 -0.13
CA LYS A 130 11.01 2.57 -0.86
C LYS A 130 12.46 2.20 -0.68
N TYR A 131 13.19 2.26 -1.77
CA TYR A 131 14.64 2.13 -1.84
C TYR A 131 15.20 3.43 -2.43
N PRO A 132 15.51 4.42 -1.56
CA PRO A 132 16.00 5.71 -2.02
C PRO A 132 17.40 5.59 -2.65
N VAL A 133 17.71 6.56 -3.52
CA VAL A 133 19.05 6.76 -4.07
C VAL A 133 19.52 8.19 -3.84
N ASP A 134 20.84 8.37 -3.81
CA ASP A 134 21.46 9.68 -3.73
C ASP A 134 21.15 10.51 -5.00
N ILE A 135 20.31 11.52 -4.84
CA ILE A 135 19.83 12.39 -5.93
C ILE A 135 20.95 13.24 -6.55
N GLU A 136 22.05 13.48 -5.83
CA GLU A 136 23.20 14.21 -6.37
C GLU A 136 24.07 13.32 -7.26
N LYS A 137 23.94 11.99 -7.13
CA LYS A 137 24.77 11.01 -7.85
C LYS A 137 24.05 10.27 -8.96
N TYR A 138 22.74 10.04 -8.83
CA TYR A 138 21.98 9.21 -9.75
C TYR A 138 20.85 10.00 -10.40
N SER A 139 20.79 9.92 -11.73
CA SER A 139 19.71 10.51 -12.53
C SER A 139 18.55 9.52 -12.75
N ASP A 140 17.44 10.03 -13.29
CA ASP A 140 16.31 9.19 -13.67
C ASP A 140 16.67 8.12 -14.71
N VAL A 141 17.60 8.45 -15.61
CA VAL A 141 18.09 7.52 -16.63
C VAL A 141 18.85 6.37 -15.99
N ASP A 142 19.58 6.63 -14.90
CA ASP A 142 20.31 5.59 -14.17
C ASP A 142 19.34 4.64 -13.44
N ILE A 143 18.29 5.18 -12.81
CA ILE A 143 17.25 4.38 -12.13
C ILE A 143 16.46 3.56 -13.16
N PHE A 144 16.06 4.18 -14.27
CA PHE A 144 15.39 3.49 -15.36
C PHE A 144 16.24 2.37 -15.95
N GLY A 145 17.51 2.68 -16.26
CA GLY A 145 18.47 1.72 -16.78
C GLY A 145 18.63 0.53 -15.83
N TYR A 146 18.70 0.78 -14.53
CA TYR A 146 18.73 -0.26 -13.52
C TYR A 146 17.49 -1.15 -13.55
N ILE A 147 16.27 -0.57 -13.59
CA ILE A 147 15.03 -1.34 -13.63
C ILE A 147 14.94 -2.19 -14.90
N GLN A 148 15.28 -1.62 -16.07
CA GLN A 148 15.29 -2.37 -17.33
C GLN A 148 16.31 -3.50 -17.31
N ASP A 149 17.57 -3.20 -17.02
CA ASP A 149 18.65 -4.19 -17.03
C ASP A 149 18.37 -5.37 -16.12
N LYS A 150 17.71 -5.10 -14.98
CA LYS A 150 17.49 -6.10 -13.96
C LYS A 150 16.19 -6.89 -14.11
N PHE A 151 15.14 -6.24 -14.60
CA PHE A 151 13.79 -6.79 -14.54
C PHE A 151 13.11 -6.92 -15.90
N ILE A 152 13.42 -6.07 -16.88
CA ILE A 152 12.80 -6.12 -18.22
C ILE A 152 13.77 -5.64 -19.32
N SER A 153 14.20 -6.55 -20.18
CA SER A 153 14.97 -6.17 -21.38
C SER A 153 14.04 -5.70 -22.49
N LEU A 154 13.98 -4.38 -22.72
CA LEU A 154 13.25 -3.77 -23.85
C LEU A 154 14.20 -2.93 -24.70
N PRO A 155 13.98 -2.85 -26.02
CA PRO A 155 14.70 -1.90 -26.87
C PRO A 155 14.36 -0.46 -26.47
N SER A 156 15.31 0.46 -26.61
CA SER A 156 15.07 1.88 -26.35
C SER A 156 14.24 2.50 -27.48
N PHE A 157 13.18 3.21 -27.11
CA PHE A 157 12.31 3.95 -28.02
C PHE A 157 12.46 5.48 -27.89
N GLY A 158 13.33 5.97 -27.01
CA GLY A 158 13.50 7.40 -26.71
C GLY A 158 14.04 7.67 -25.31
N LEU A 159 13.87 8.91 -24.82
CA LEU A 159 14.17 9.24 -23.43
C LEU A 159 13.15 8.58 -22.50
N PRO A 160 13.59 7.88 -21.43
CA PRO A 160 12.67 7.22 -20.52
C PRO A 160 11.86 8.22 -19.69
N ALA A 161 10.54 8.04 -19.68
CA ALA A 161 9.63 8.82 -18.82
C ALA A 161 9.38 8.13 -17.46
N SER A 162 9.25 6.80 -17.46
CA SER A 162 9.14 5.97 -16.25
C SER A 162 9.37 4.50 -16.60
N ALA A 163 9.75 3.69 -15.61
CA ALA A 163 9.75 2.23 -15.70
C ALA A 163 8.85 1.63 -14.63
N SER A 164 8.04 0.64 -15.03
CA SER A 164 7.32 -0.21 -14.10
C SER A 164 7.25 -1.66 -14.60
N LEU A 165 7.38 -2.60 -13.66
CA LEU A 165 7.13 -4.02 -13.87
C LEU A 165 6.08 -4.48 -12.87
N ASN A 166 5.10 -5.26 -13.31
CA ASN A 166 4.19 -5.98 -12.42
C ASN A 166 4.18 -7.46 -12.79
N VAL A 167 4.43 -8.35 -11.83
CA VAL A 167 4.35 -9.80 -12.01
C VAL A 167 3.52 -10.41 -10.90
N GLY A 168 2.62 -11.32 -11.24
CA GLY A 168 1.79 -12.07 -10.30
C GLY A 168 2.13 -13.56 -10.30
N TYR A 169 2.19 -14.15 -9.11
CA TYR A 169 2.44 -15.57 -8.88
C TYR A 169 1.32 -16.16 -8.03
N LYS A 170 0.96 -17.42 -8.31
CA LYS A 170 0.13 -18.22 -7.42
C LYS A 170 1.03 -19.16 -6.62
N THR A 171 0.86 -19.18 -5.30
CA THR A 171 1.62 -20.07 -4.41
C THR A 171 0.94 -21.43 -4.25
N ASP A 172 1.70 -22.44 -3.81
CA ASP A 172 1.19 -23.80 -3.58
C ASP A 172 0.08 -23.85 -2.51
N ASP A 173 0.12 -22.93 -1.54
CA ASP A 173 -0.89 -22.77 -0.49
C ASP A 173 -2.06 -21.86 -0.90
N ASN A 174 -2.25 -21.63 -2.20
CA ASN A 174 -3.36 -20.87 -2.81
C ASN A 174 -3.45 -19.39 -2.40
N TYR A 175 -2.31 -18.76 -2.10
CA TYR A 175 -2.20 -17.31 -2.07
C TYR A 175 -1.70 -16.77 -3.41
N TYR A 176 -1.88 -15.49 -3.62
CA TYR A 176 -1.36 -14.77 -4.78
C TYR A 176 -0.39 -13.71 -4.28
N ILE A 177 0.77 -13.65 -4.93
CA ILE A 177 1.80 -12.66 -4.65
C ILE A 177 1.97 -11.85 -5.92
N SER A 178 1.68 -10.55 -5.86
CA SER A 178 1.99 -9.60 -6.92
C SER A 178 3.16 -8.73 -6.47
N LEU A 179 4.16 -8.61 -7.34
CA LEU A 179 5.31 -7.75 -7.15
C LEU A 179 5.26 -6.64 -8.19
N GLY A 180 5.17 -5.41 -7.71
CA GLY A 180 5.27 -4.20 -8.52
C GLY A 180 6.60 -3.51 -8.26
N ILE A 181 7.37 -3.22 -9.31
CA ILE A 181 8.61 -2.44 -9.21
C ILE A 181 8.43 -1.21 -10.07
N SER A 182 8.64 -0.03 -9.50
CA SER A 182 8.54 1.22 -10.25
C SER A 182 9.52 2.26 -9.75
N GLN A 183 9.87 3.20 -10.62
CA GLN A 183 10.53 4.42 -10.18
C GLN A 183 9.53 5.29 -9.40
N TYR A 184 9.97 5.89 -8.29
CA TYR A 184 9.21 6.92 -7.58
C TYR A 184 10.00 8.21 -7.46
N LYS A 185 9.27 9.33 -7.31
CA LYS A 185 9.81 10.66 -7.02
C LYS A 185 8.92 11.35 -6.02
N MET A 186 9.54 12.03 -5.05
CA MET A 186 8.87 12.94 -4.15
C MET A 186 9.39 14.34 -4.42
N ALA A 187 8.46 15.27 -4.61
CA ALA A 187 8.75 16.69 -4.69
C ALA A 187 8.16 17.37 -3.47
N SER A 188 8.92 18.27 -2.86
CA SER A 188 8.45 19.03 -1.70
C SER A 188 9.01 20.44 -1.72
N SER A 189 8.16 21.42 -1.42
CA SER A 189 8.58 22.79 -1.14
C SER A 189 7.91 23.25 0.14
N GLU A 190 8.60 24.08 0.91
CA GLU A 190 7.95 24.85 1.95
C GLU A 190 7.01 25.86 1.28
N ILE A 191 5.73 25.83 1.63
CA ILE A 191 4.77 26.86 1.20
C ILE A 191 4.89 28.00 2.22
N PRO A 192 5.26 29.23 1.82
CA PRO A 192 5.34 30.36 2.73
C PRO A 192 3.98 30.62 3.39
N ILE A 193 3.91 30.48 4.71
CA ILE A 193 2.69 30.77 5.49
C ILE A 193 2.32 32.24 5.27
N GLY A 194 1.16 32.49 4.66
CA GLY A 194 0.63 33.85 4.41
C GLY A 194 0.32 34.19 2.95
N SER A 195 0.53 33.26 2.01
CA SER A 195 0.29 33.50 0.59
C SER A 195 -1.08 32.95 0.14
N SER A 196 -2.14 33.71 0.38
CA SER A 196 -3.45 33.46 -0.21
C SER A 196 -3.40 33.73 -1.72
N GLY A 197 -3.66 32.69 -2.53
CA GLY A 197 -3.84 32.82 -3.99
C GLY A 197 -2.66 32.38 -4.88
N LEU A 198 -1.68 31.65 -4.37
CA LEU A 198 -0.64 31.05 -5.22
C LEU A 198 -1.23 29.89 -6.05
N ILE A 199 -1.18 30.01 -7.37
CA ILE A 199 -1.25 28.87 -8.27
C ILE A 199 0.06 28.11 -8.06
N LEU A 200 -0.03 26.95 -7.40
CA LEU A 200 1.12 26.07 -7.19
C LEU A 200 1.50 25.41 -8.51
N ASP A 201 2.65 25.79 -9.07
CA ASP A 201 3.25 25.05 -10.18
C ASP A 201 4.01 23.84 -9.64
N PHE A 202 3.31 22.70 -9.59
CA PHE A 202 3.89 21.43 -9.15
C PHE A 202 5.04 20.93 -10.02
N SER A 203 5.15 21.41 -11.27
CA SER A 203 6.23 20.98 -12.19
C SER A 203 7.60 21.60 -11.85
N SER A 204 7.58 22.70 -11.10
CA SER A 204 8.78 23.43 -10.66
C SER A 204 9.28 23.05 -9.26
N LEU A 205 8.58 22.15 -8.56
CA LEU A 205 8.93 21.79 -7.18
C LEU A 205 10.25 21.00 -7.17
N PRO A 206 11.19 21.35 -6.26
CA PRO A 206 12.43 20.59 -6.13
C PRO A 206 12.10 19.17 -5.68
N ILE A 207 12.76 18.21 -6.34
CA ILE A 207 12.69 16.79 -5.96
C ILE A 207 13.45 16.64 -4.65
N SER A 208 12.79 16.14 -3.62
CA SER A 208 13.38 15.88 -2.31
C SER A 208 13.83 14.44 -2.14
N GLU A 209 13.26 13.50 -2.88
CA GLU A 209 13.65 12.10 -2.86
C GLU A 209 13.33 11.42 -4.20
N THR A 210 14.17 10.47 -4.61
CA THR A 210 13.97 9.63 -5.80
C THR A 210 14.53 8.24 -5.53
N GLY A 211 13.98 7.22 -6.20
CA GLY A 211 14.43 5.85 -6.00
C GLY A 211 13.52 4.82 -6.64
N ILE A 212 13.60 3.61 -6.12
CA ILE A 212 12.80 2.46 -6.55
C ILE A 212 11.76 2.13 -5.48
N GLU A 213 10.51 1.98 -5.91
CA GLU A 213 9.41 1.49 -5.08
C GLU A 213 9.14 0.02 -5.41
N LEU A 214 9.12 -0.82 -4.39
CA LEU A 214 8.66 -2.21 -4.43
C LEU A 214 7.31 -2.32 -3.75
N LYS A 215 6.27 -2.65 -4.51
CA LYS A 215 4.97 -3.03 -3.99
C LYS A 215 4.89 -4.54 -3.86
N VAL A 216 4.66 -5.00 -2.63
CA VAL A 216 4.41 -6.40 -2.31
C VAL A 216 2.94 -6.53 -1.97
N ASP A 217 2.16 -7.15 -2.85
CA ASP A 217 0.74 -7.46 -2.66
C ASP A 217 0.60 -8.96 -2.43
N ILE A 218 0.17 -9.36 -1.24
CA ILE A 218 -0.19 -10.76 -0.96
C ILE A 218 -1.66 -10.84 -0.60
N ASN A 219 -2.40 -11.66 -1.34
CA ASN A 219 -3.82 -11.80 -1.15
C ASN A 219 -4.31 -13.26 -1.31
N SER A 220 -5.53 -13.51 -0.85
CA SER A 220 -6.14 -14.84 -0.79
C SER A 220 -7.24 -15.04 -1.86
N ARG A 221 -7.15 -14.38 -3.02
CA ARG A 221 -8.26 -14.30 -3.99
C ARG A 221 -8.60 -15.62 -4.70
N PRO A 222 -9.88 -15.90 -4.93
CA PRO A 222 -10.97 -15.84 -3.96
C PRO A 222 -10.95 -17.07 -3.04
N LEU A 223 -11.32 -16.91 -1.76
CA LEU A 223 -11.59 -18.04 -0.85
C LEU A 223 -12.98 -18.61 -1.18
N LEU A 224 -13.15 -19.15 -2.39
CA LEU A 224 -14.32 -19.94 -2.69
C LEU A 224 -14.15 -21.29 -1.98
N ASN A 225 -14.78 -21.42 -0.82
CA ASN A 225 -15.13 -22.69 -0.18
C ASN A 225 -14.05 -23.35 0.71
N THR A 226 -13.67 -22.71 1.81
CA THR A 226 -12.86 -23.38 2.85
C THR A 226 -13.50 -23.27 4.22
N SER A 227 -14.17 -24.34 4.62
CA SER A 227 -14.60 -24.64 5.99
C SER A 227 -13.44 -24.79 7.00
N ASN A 228 -12.23 -24.31 6.67
CA ASN A 228 -11.00 -24.66 7.38
C ASN A 228 -9.84 -23.66 7.26
N THR A 229 -10.07 -22.40 6.91
CA THR A 229 -8.97 -21.43 6.90
C THR A 229 -8.64 -20.95 8.31
N LYS A 230 -7.64 -21.63 8.89
CA LYS A 230 -6.74 -21.08 9.90
C LYS A 230 -6.36 -19.64 9.55
N ASP A 231 -6.25 -18.79 10.56
CA ASP A 231 -5.85 -17.37 10.54
C ASP A 231 -5.24 -16.86 9.21
N VAL A 232 -6.10 -16.44 8.27
CA VAL A 232 -5.70 -15.93 6.96
C VAL A 232 -4.98 -14.60 7.10
N THR A 233 -5.44 -13.74 8.02
CA THR A 233 -4.85 -12.42 8.26
C THR A 233 -3.42 -12.55 8.76
N GLY A 234 -3.19 -13.39 9.78
CA GLY A 234 -1.85 -13.68 10.28
C GLY A 234 -0.97 -14.33 9.20
N THR A 235 -1.52 -15.21 8.38
CA THR A 235 -0.76 -15.82 7.27
C THR A 235 -0.30 -14.77 6.24
N ILE A 236 -1.18 -13.86 5.84
CA ILE A 236 -0.83 -12.76 4.91
C ILE A 236 0.22 -11.84 5.53
N LEU A 237 0.03 -11.42 6.78
CA LEU A 237 0.99 -10.58 7.49
C LEU A 237 2.38 -11.23 7.52
N ASN A 238 2.46 -12.50 7.91
CA ASN A 238 3.72 -13.24 7.96
C ASN A 238 4.37 -13.31 6.58
N LYS A 239 3.64 -13.73 5.55
CA LYS A 239 4.20 -13.84 4.20
C LYS A 239 4.73 -12.51 3.65
N VAL A 240 4.01 -11.40 3.87
CA VAL A 240 4.43 -10.08 3.38
C VAL A 240 5.73 -9.66 4.06
N PHE A 241 5.80 -9.79 5.39
CA PHE A 241 7.00 -9.38 6.11
C PHE A 241 8.15 -10.36 5.94
N ASP A 242 7.91 -11.66 5.83
CA ASP A 242 8.96 -12.64 5.50
C ASP A 242 9.59 -12.32 4.14
N PHE A 243 8.78 -11.92 3.16
CA PHE A 243 9.28 -11.48 1.87
C PHE A 243 10.07 -10.17 1.96
N ILE A 244 9.54 -9.15 2.64
CA ILE A 244 10.20 -7.83 2.79
C ILE A 244 11.55 -7.96 3.49
N TYR A 245 11.67 -8.83 4.50
CA TYR A 245 12.90 -9.02 5.26
C TYR A 245 13.84 -10.06 4.65
N GLY A 246 13.32 -11.03 3.91
CA GLY A 246 14.09 -12.14 3.35
C GLY A 246 14.55 -11.92 1.91
N ASP A 247 13.62 -11.66 1.00
CA ASP A 247 13.87 -11.75 -0.45
C ASP A 247 13.84 -10.40 -1.17
N ALA A 248 13.18 -9.38 -0.61
CA ALA A 248 13.10 -8.06 -1.23
C ALA A 248 14.48 -7.45 -1.51
N ASP A 249 15.43 -7.58 -0.58
CA ASP A 249 16.79 -7.05 -0.75
C ASP A 249 17.57 -7.82 -1.82
N LYS A 250 17.36 -9.14 -1.94
CA LYS A 250 17.95 -9.96 -3.01
C LYS A 250 17.41 -9.55 -4.38
N ILE A 251 16.09 -9.34 -4.48
CA ILE A 251 15.43 -8.83 -5.69
C ILE A 251 15.98 -7.45 -6.04
N MET A 252 16.24 -6.61 -5.03
CA MET A 252 16.90 -5.31 -5.17
C MET A 252 18.42 -5.37 -5.25
N GLY A 253 19.04 -6.57 -5.23
CA GLY A 253 20.47 -6.75 -5.48
C GLY A 253 21.36 -6.11 -4.42
N ILE A 254 20.78 -5.89 -3.24
CA ILE A 254 21.47 -5.49 -2.03
C ILE A 254 22.02 -6.78 -1.41
N LYS A 255 23.31 -6.80 -1.12
CA LYS A 255 24.01 -7.95 -0.51
C LYS A 255 23.93 -7.90 1.01
#